data_AF-A0A094I6T0-F1
#
_entry.id   AF-A0A094I6T0-F1
#
_cell.length_a   1.000
_cell.length_b   1.000
_cell.length_c   1.000
_cell.angle_alpha   90.00
_cell.angle_beta   90.00
_cell.angle_gamma   90.00
#
_symmetry.space_group_name_H-M   'P 1'
#
loop_
_entity.id
_entity.type
_entity.pdbx_description
1 polymer ?
#
loop_
_entity_poly.entity_id
_entity_poly.type
_entity_poly.pdbx_seq_one_letter_code
_entity_poly.pdbx_strand_id
1 'polypeptide(L)'
;MQPQRVRAKKSTDDNPVFFYRPHERHGLFSQWYPSCFTVLNSSVTALVGPHLFSDSPDSCTAFNCAEQFMMYCKAARFSDNPCQSQILNTDNPGDQKKLGQEVKGYDEVSWREVNSAVVEMGNYAKFGQDKRLKEYLLGTGERELVEASVTDRIWGIGFSAKTDVGERMALANRDQWGENKLGKALVAVRARLREEDKGIEVSQK
;
A
#
# COMPACT_ATOMS: atom_id res chain seq x y z
N MET A 1 2.44 -42.55 0.83
CA MET A 1 2.37 -41.50 1.87
C MET A 1 1.92 -40.21 1.19
N GLN A 2 0.72 -39.71 1.48
CA GLN A 2 0.26 -38.42 0.96
C GLN A 2 0.83 -37.28 1.80
N PRO A 3 1.24 -36.14 1.20
CA PRO A 3 1.71 -35.00 1.96
C PRO A 3 0.53 -34.32 2.69
N GLN A 4 0.66 -34.17 4.01
CA GLN A 4 -0.30 -33.43 4.83
C GLN A 4 -0.31 -31.96 4.39
N ARG A 5 -1.45 -31.49 3.88
CA ARG A 5 -1.76 -30.07 3.72
C ARG A 5 -1.68 -29.40 5.09
N VAL A 6 -0.70 -28.52 5.27
CA VAL A 6 -0.64 -27.61 6.42
C VAL A 6 -1.79 -26.61 6.28
N ARG A 7 -2.88 -26.85 7.00
CA ARG A 7 -4.01 -25.91 7.10
C ARG A 7 -3.54 -24.74 7.95
N ALA A 8 -3.50 -23.54 7.39
CA ALA A 8 -3.25 -22.31 8.15
C ALA A 8 -4.26 -22.24 9.32
N LYS A 9 -3.76 -22.20 10.56
CA LYS A 9 -4.60 -22.01 11.74
C LYS A 9 -5.29 -20.65 11.64
N LYS A 10 -6.63 -20.63 11.61
CA LYS A 10 -7.40 -19.39 11.80
C LYS A 10 -7.00 -18.81 13.17
N SER A 11 -6.47 -17.59 13.16
CA SER A 11 -6.30 -16.75 14.36
C SER A 11 -7.67 -16.58 15.03
N THR A 12 -7.78 -16.90 16.32
CA THR A 12 -8.96 -16.61 17.17
C THR A 12 -8.90 -15.21 17.79
N ASP A 13 -7.85 -14.45 17.48
CA ASP A 13 -7.70 -13.06 17.88
C ASP A 13 -8.37 -12.17 16.83
N ASP A 14 -9.49 -11.54 17.21
CA ASP A 14 -10.25 -10.59 16.38
C ASP A 14 -9.69 -9.16 16.50
N ASN A 15 -8.63 -8.94 17.29
CA ASN A 15 -8.04 -7.62 17.44
C ASN A 15 -7.46 -7.10 16.11
N PRO A 16 -7.51 -5.77 15.87
CA PRO A 16 -6.86 -5.15 14.73
C PRO A 16 -5.36 -5.44 14.69
N VAL A 17 -4.82 -5.53 13.47
CA VAL A 17 -3.38 -5.62 13.22
C VAL A 17 -2.84 -4.22 13.03
N PHE A 18 -2.15 -3.71 14.06
CA PHE A 18 -1.48 -2.42 13.99
C PHE A 18 -0.12 -2.52 13.29
N PHE A 19 0.21 -1.53 12.47
CA PHE A 19 1.49 -1.40 11.79
C PHE A 19 1.88 0.08 11.61
N TYR A 20 3.15 0.38 11.40
CA TYR A 20 3.60 1.77 11.11
C TYR A 20 4.93 1.79 10.33
N ARG A 21 6.06 1.56 10.99
CA ARG A 21 7.39 1.62 10.36
C ARG A 21 7.83 0.28 9.79
N PRO A 22 8.68 0.28 8.74
CA PRO A 22 9.07 -0.96 8.05
C PRO A 22 9.86 -1.95 8.93
N HIS A 23 10.55 -1.46 9.96
CA HIS A 23 11.34 -2.28 10.89
C HIS A 23 10.57 -2.69 12.16
N GLU A 24 9.31 -2.27 12.30
CA GLU A 24 8.46 -2.62 13.43
C GLU A 24 7.62 -3.87 13.14
N ARG A 25 6.92 -4.37 14.16
CA ARG A 25 5.97 -5.47 14.02
C ARG A 25 4.97 -5.13 12.90
N HIS A 26 4.71 -6.09 12.01
CA HIS A 26 3.84 -5.92 10.84
C HIS A 26 4.30 -4.81 9.86
N GLY A 27 5.57 -4.39 9.94
CA GLY A 27 6.13 -3.31 9.12
C GLY A 27 6.06 -3.53 7.60
N LEU A 28 5.84 -4.77 7.14
CA LEU A 28 5.60 -5.06 5.73
C LEU A 28 4.35 -4.39 5.13
N PHE A 29 3.40 -3.96 5.95
CA PHE A 29 2.24 -3.18 5.50
C PHE A 29 2.60 -1.70 5.25
N SER A 30 3.71 -1.22 5.80
CA SER A 30 4.21 0.13 5.59
C SER A 30 4.50 0.39 4.11
N GLN A 31 4.19 1.60 3.64
CA GLN A 31 4.55 2.03 2.28
C GLN A 31 6.06 2.11 2.09
N TRP A 32 6.81 2.28 3.19
CA TRP A 32 8.28 2.40 3.19
C TRP A 32 8.99 1.04 3.29
N TYR A 33 8.24 -0.06 3.36
CA TYR A 33 8.84 -1.39 3.36
C TYR A 33 9.47 -1.69 2.00
N PRO A 34 10.77 -2.03 1.94
CA PRO A 34 11.44 -2.38 0.70
C PRO A 34 10.75 -3.56 0.02
N SER A 35 10.21 -3.32 -1.18
CA SER A 35 9.50 -4.32 -1.98
C SER A 35 9.52 -3.89 -3.43
N CYS A 36 10.28 -4.62 -4.25
CA CYS A 36 10.36 -4.36 -5.68
C CYS A 36 9.13 -4.92 -6.38
N PHE A 37 8.45 -4.10 -7.18
CA PHE A 37 7.34 -4.51 -8.03
C PHE A 37 7.29 -3.64 -9.29
N THR A 38 6.58 -4.11 -10.30
CA THR A 38 6.40 -3.37 -11.56
C THR A 38 4.92 -3.03 -11.80
N VAL A 39 4.63 -1.92 -12.47
CA VAL A 39 3.27 -1.54 -12.87
C VAL A 39 3.29 -1.14 -14.34
N LEU A 40 2.32 -1.64 -15.12
CA LEU A 40 2.17 -1.30 -16.53
C LEU A 40 1.84 0.18 -16.67
N ASN A 41 2.56 0.89 -17.55
CA ASN A 41 2.39 2.33 -17.71
C ASN A 41 0.96 2.71 -18.12
N SER A 42 0.31 1.94 -18.99
CA SER A 42 -1.10 2.17 -19.34
C SER A 42 -2.05 2.10 -18.14
N SER A 43 -1.76 1.28 -17.13
CA SER A 43 -2.54 1.23 -15.89
C SER A 43 -2.34 2.49 -15.04
N VAL A 44 -1.10 3.01 -14.99
CA VAL A 44 -0.82 4.29 -14.33
C VAL A 44 -1.50 5.43 -15.07
N THR A 45 -1.41 5.48 -16.40
CA THR A 45 -2.06 6.49 -17.23
C THR A 45 -3.57 6.51 -17.04
N ALA A 46 -4.21 5.34 -17.00
CA ALA A 46 -5.65 5.25 -16.75
C ALA A 46 -6.06 5.84 -15.39
N LEU A 47 -5.13 5.88 -14.43
CA LEU A 47 -5.40 6.30 -13.06
C LEU A 47 -5.10 7.78 -12.80
N VAL A 48 -3.99 8.29 -13.34
CA VAL A 48 -3.53 9.67 -13.05
C VAL A 48 -3.48 10.59 -14.27
N GLY A 49 -3.78 10.06 -15.46
CA GLY A 49 -3.76 10.81 -16.72
C GLY A 49 -2.51 10.52 -17.56
N PRO A 50 -2.41 11.10 -18.76
CA PRO A 50 -1.44 10.69 -19.80
C PRO A 50 0.00 11.15 -19.55
N HIS A 51 0.26 11.92 -18.50
CA HIS A 51 1.53 12.63 -18.31
C HIS A 51 2.58 11.79 -17.57
N LEU A 52 2.91 10.63 -18.13
CA LEU A 52 4.03 9.83 -17.63
C LEU A 52 5.35 10.34 -18.20
N PHE A 53 6.42 10.17 -17.42
CA PHE A 53 7.78 10.36 -17.91
C PHE A 53 8.19 9.34 -19.00
N SER A 54 7.59 8.13 -19.00
CA SER A 54 7.87 7.10 -20.01
C SER A 54 6.90 7.19 -21.18
N ASP A 55 7.44 7.24 -22.39
CA ASP A 55 6.64 7.34 -23.63
C ASP A 55 6.08 6.00 -24.12
N SER A 56 6.36 4.88 -23.43
CA SER A 56 5.94 3.54 -23.86
C SER A 56 4.80 3.00 -22.96
N PRO A 57 3.54 2.98 -23.44
CA PRO A 57 2.39 2.53 -22.64
C PRO A 57 2.40 1.04 -22.32
N ASP A 58 3.03 0.23 -23.18
CA ASP A 58 3.13 -1.22 -23.05
C ASP A 58 4.30 -1.67 -22.15
N SER A 59 5.15 -0.73 -21.74
CA SER A 59 6.24 -1.02 -20.81
C SER A 59 5.77 -0.93 -19.36
N CYS A 60 6.46 -1.65 -18.48
CA CYS A 60 6.25 -1.55 -17.03
C CYS A 60 7.34 -0.69 -16.40
N THR A 61 6.94 0.15 -15.44
CA THR A 61 7.88 0.88 -14.57
C THR A 61 8.10 0.08 -13.29
N ALA A 62 9.35 -0.02 -12.86
CA ALA A 62 9.73 -0.69 -11.62
C ALA A 62 9.80 0.31 -10.46
N PHE A 63 9.36 -0.13 -9.28
CA PHE A 63 9.37 0.65 -8.04
C PHE A 63 9.98 -0.17 -6.92
N ASN A 64 10.75 0.47 -6.05
CA ASN A 64 11.47 -0.18 -4.96
C ASN A 64 10.67 -0.30 -3.65
N CYS A 65 9.58 0.47 -3.55
CA CYS A 65 8.59 0.41 -2.48
C CYS A 65 7.31 1.14 -2.92
N ALA A 66 6.26 1.03 -2.11
CA ALA A 66 4.96 1.61 -2.46
C ALA A 66 4.91 3.14 -2.29
N GLU A 67 5.79 3.73 -1.46
CA GLU A 67 5.97 5.19 -1.38
C GLU A 67 6.46 5.76 -2.72
N GLN A 68 7.48 5.14 -3.34
CA GLN A 68 8.01 5.57 -4.63
C GLN A 68 6.91 5.61 -5.69
N PHE A 69 6.11 4.53 -5.76
CA PHE A 69 4.99 4.44 -6.68
C PHE A 69 3.96 5.55 -6.45
N MET A 70 3.56 5.77 -5.19
CA MET A 70 2.56 6.79 -4.85
C MET A 70 3.04 8.19 -5.24
N MET A 71 4.30 8.53 -4.94
CA MET A 71 4.86 9.84 -5.24
C MET A 71 5.08 10.03 -6.75
N TYR A 72 5.49 8.97 -7.47
CA TYR A 72 5.59 8.98 -8.93
C TYR A 72 4.23 9.27 -9.58
N CYS A 73 3.18 8.57 -9.15
CA CYS A 73 1.82 8.79 -9.62
C CYS A 73 1.31 10.20 -9.30
N LYS A 74 1.67 10.73 -8.13
CA LYS A 74 1.35 12.10 -7.73
C LYS A 74 2.00 13.12 -8.68
N ALA A 75 3.29 12.98 -8.96
CA ALA A 75 3.99 13.86 -9.89
C ALA A 75 3.43 13.75 -11.32
N ALA A 76 3.04 12.54 -11.75
CA ALA A 76 2.36 12.31 -13.03
C ALA A 76 0.99 12.99 -13.12
N ARG A 77 0.20 12.98 -12.04
CA ARG A 77 -1.12 13.63 -12.00
C ARG A 77 -1.05 15.13 -12.31
N PHE A 78 0.07 15.78 -11.94
CA PHE A 78 0.29 17.21 -12.11
C PHE A 78 1.33 17.54 -13.19
N SER A 79 1.62 16.57 -14.07
CA SER A 79 2.52 16.74 -15.22
C SER A 79 3.93 17.21 -14.86
N ASP A 80 4.41 16.90 -13.65
CA ASP A 80 5.75 17.26 -13.18
C ASP A 80 6.75 16.16 -13.53
N ASN A 81 7.06 16.04 -14.82
CA ASN A 81 7.99 15.04 -15.35
C ASN A 81 9.40 15.12 -14.70
N PRO A 82 9.98 16.31 -14.42
CA PRO A 82 11.24 16.39 -13.66
C PRO A 82 11.14 15.75 -12.28
N CYS A 83 10.08 16.03 -11.51
CA CYS A 83 9.87 15.41 -10.19
C CYS A 83 9.66 13.88 -10.31
N GLN A 84 8.88 13.42 -11.29
CA GLN A 84 8.70 11.98 -11.57
C GLN A 84 10.05 11.27 -11.78
N SER A 85 10.91 11.85 -12.61
CA SER A 85 12.24 11.31 -12.90
C SER A 85 13.12 11.29 -11.63
N GLN A 86 13.10 12.35 -10.82
CA GLN A 86 13.84 12.39 -9.56
C GLN A 86 13.36 11.33 -8.58
N ILE A 87 12.05 11.11 -8.45
CA ILE A 87 11.45 10.10 -7.57
C ILE A 87 11.88 8.69 -7.99
N LEU A 88 11.90 8.38 -9.29
CA LEU A 88 12.36 7.07 -9.79
C LEU A 88 13.86 6.83 -9.57
N ASN A 89 14.66 7.89 -9.56
CA ASN A 89 16.11 7.82 -9.38
C ASN A 89 16.56 7.80 -7.91
N THR A 90 15.65 7.84 -6.94
CA THR A 90 15.99 7.71 -5.52
C THR A 90 15.47 6.41 -4.93
N ASP A 91 16.33 5.73 -4.17
CA ASP A 91 15.95 4.53 -3.45
C ASP A 91 15.42 4.78 -2.04
N ASN A 92 15.54 6.01 -1.54
CA ASN A 92 15.19 6.33 -0.15
C ASN A 92 13.73 6.79 -0.04
N PRO A 93 12.85 6.09 0.70
CA PRO A 93 11.44 6.46 0.81
C PRO A 93 11.21 7.81 1.50
N GLY A 94 12.13 8.24 2.37
CA GLY A 94 12.09 9.57 2.96
C GLY A 94 12.32 10.67 1.91
N ASP A 95 13.25 10.47 0.97
CA ASP A 95 13.51 11.44 -0.10
C ASP A 95 12.43 11.39 -1.19
N GLN A 96 11.90 10.21 -1.52
CA GLN A 96 10.72 10.05 -2.38
C GLN A 96 9.54 10.87 -1.84
N LYS A 97 9.27 10.76 -0.54
CA LYS A 97 8.22 11.53 0.13
C LYS A 97 8.45 13.03 0.05
N LYS A 98 9.68 13.50 0.30
CA LYS A 98 10.02 14.93 0.21
C LYS A 98 9.79 15.46 -1.20
N LEU A 99 10.27 14.76 -2.23
CA LEU A 99 10.02 15.13 -3.63
C LEU A 99 8.52 15.18 -3.94
N GLY A 100 7.75 14.22 -3.44
CA GLY A 100 6.30 14.20 -3.58
C GLY A 100 5.57 15.35 -2.86
N GLN A 101 6.19 15.99 -1.87
CA GLN A 101 5.68 17.22 -1.23
C GLN A 101 6.00 18.47 -2.07
N GLU A 102 7.00 18.39 -2.95
CA GLU A 102 7.49 19.50 -3.80
C GLU A 102 6.91 19.47 -5.23
N VAL A 103 5.99 18.53 -5.53
CA VAL A 103 5.33 18.41 -6.84
C VAL A 103 4.70 19.74 -7.26
N LYS A 104 5.10 20.22 -8.44
CA LYS A 104 4.60 21.46 -9.02
C LYS A 104 3.16 21.29 -9.51
N GLY A 105 2.38 22.35 -9.37
CA GLY A 105 0.97 22.35 -9.80
C GLY A 105 0.06 21.47 -8.93
N TYR A 106 0.53 21.06 -7.74
CA TYR A 106 -0.25 20.24 -6.82
C TYR A 106 -1.58 20.91 -6.46
N ASP A 107 -2.66 20.16 -6.63
CA ASP A 107 -3.99 20.50 -6.15
C ASP A 107 -4.54 19.35 -5.28
N GLU A 108 -4.84 19.66 -4.03
CA GLU A 108 -5.31 18.66 -3.05
C GLU A 108 -6.63 18.02 -3.49
N VAL A 109 -7.55 18.77 -4.08
CA VAL A 109 -8.87 18.26 -4.47
C VAL A 109 -8.72 17.21 -5.57
N SER A 110 -8.02 17.56 -6.65
CA SER A 110 -7.69 16.66 -7.76
C SER A 110 -6.89 15.44 -7.31
N TRP A 111 -5.99 15.59 -6.33
CA TRP A 111 -5.27 14.45 -5.79
C TRP A 111 -6.17 13.53 -4.97
N ARG A 112 -7.07 14.07 -4.14
CA ARG A 112 -7.99 13.29 -3.31
C ARG A 112 -8.95 12.43 -4.12
N GLU A 113 -9.27 12.83 -5.35
CA GLU A 113 -10.09 12.03 -6.28
C GLU A 113 -9.44 10.69 -6.65
N VAL A 114 -8.10 10.65 -6.77
CA VAL A 114 -7.38 9.48 -7.31
C VAL A 114 -6.50 8.77 -6.29
N ASN A 115 -6.11 9.43 -5.19
CA ASN A 115 -5.05 8.94 -4.30
C ASN A 115 -5.32 7.56 -3.68
N SER A 116 -6.58 7.26 -3.40
CA SER A 116 -6.96 6.00 -2.74
C SER A 116 -6.81 4.83 -3.71
N ALA A 117 -7.21 5.03 -4.98
CA ALA A 117 -7.01 4.05 -6.04
C ALA A 117 -5.52 3.90 -6.42
N VAL A 118 -4.72 4.97 -6.35
CA VAL A 118 -3.25 4.89 -6.47
C VAL A 118 -2.69 3.99 -5.38
N VAL A 119 -2.97 4.28 -4.10
CA VAL A 119 -2.43 3.47 -3.01
C VAL A 119 -2.92 2.02 -3.08
N GLU A 120 -4.17 1.78 -3.47
CA GLU A 120 -4.67 0.42 -3.69
C GLU A 120 -3.91 -0.30 -4.80
N MET A 121 -3.68 0.33 -5.96
CA MET A 121 -2.94 -0.25 -7.08
C MET A 121 -1.49 -0.59 -6.70
N GLY A 122 -0.80 0.33 -6.02
CA GLY A 122 0.58 0.11 -5.58
C GLY A 122 0.68 -1.05 -4.59
N ASN A 123 -0.24 -1.12 -3.62
CA ASN A 123 -0.29 -2.25 -2.70
C ASN A 123 -0.71 -3.55 -3.39
N TYR A 124 -1.62 -3.52 -4.35
CA TYR A 124 -1.97 -4.69 -5.15
C TYR A 124 -0.76 -5.23 -5.92
N ALA A 125 0.02 -4.36 -6.57
CA ALA A 125 1.23 -4.78 -7.27
C ALA A 125 2.28 -5.36 -6.30
N LYS A 126 2.55 -4.67 -5.19
CA LYS A 126 3.46 -5.11 -4.13
C LYS A 126 3.10 -6.48 -3.57
N PHE A 127 1.85 -6.65 -3.11
CA PHE A 127 1.40 -7.88 -2.47
C PHE A 127 1.05 -8.98 -3.47
N GLY A 128 0.72 -8.64 -4.72
CA GLY A 128 0.40 -9.61 -5.76
C GLY A 128 1.62 -10.25 -6.41
N GLN A 129 2.74 -9.52 -6.50
CA GLN A 129 3.97 -9.99 -7.17
C GLN A 129 4.93 -10.73 -6.24
N ASP A 130 4.88 -10.48 -4.92
CA ASP A 130 5.68 -11.20 -3.93
C ASP A 130 4.80 -12.21 -3.16
N LYS A 131 5.05 -13.50 -3.39
CA LYS A 131 4.31 -14.60 -2.76
C LYS A 131 4.33 -14.56 -1.23
N ARG A 132 5.47 -14.21 -0.62
CA ARG A 132 5.61 -14.15 0.84
C ARG A 132 4.79 -12.99 1.40
N LEU A 133 4.82 -11.82 0.75
CA LEU A 133 3.98 -10.69 1.14
C LEU A 133 2.50 -11.02 0.97
N LYS A 134 2.11 -11.65 -0.16
CA LYS A 134 0.75 -12.12 -0.41
C LYS A 134 0.25 -13.00 0.73
N GLU A 135 0.99 -14.06 1.05
CA GLU A 135 0.65 -15.01 2.12
C GLU A 135 0.49 -14.31 3.47
N TYR A 136 1.36 -13.34 3.77
CA TYR A 136 1.26 -12.57 5.01
C TYR A 136 -0.01 -11.71 5.07
N LEU A 137 -0.33 -10.99 3.99
CA LEU A 137 -1.56 -10.20 3.90
C LEU A 137 -2.79 -11.09 4.02
N LEU A 138 -2.85 -12.19 3.29
CA LEU A 138 -3.96 -13.15 3.34
C LEU A 138 -4.12 -13.76 4.74
N GLY A 139 -3.01 -14.09 5.39
CA GLY A 139 -2.92 -14.64 6.74
C GLY A 139 -3.43 -13.72 7.85
N THR A 140 -3.67 -12.43 7.55
CA THR A 140 -4.35 -11.54 8.50
C THR A 140 -5.83 -11.91 8.73
N GLY A 141 -6.41 -12.78 7.90
CA GLY A 141 -7.81 -13.21 8.04
C GLY A 141 -8.77 -12.04 7.83
N GLU A 142 -9.83 -11.94 8.62
CA GLU A 142 -10.77 -10.82 8.50
C GLU A 142 -10.40 -9.60 9.35
N ARG A 143 -9.27 -9.65 10.07
CA ARG A 143 -8.85 -8.58 10.97
C ARG A 143 -8.70 -7.24 10.24
N GLU A 144 -9.05 -6.17 10.95
CA GLU A 144 -8.78 -4.80 10.50
C GLU A 144 -7.26 -4.56 10.45
N LEU A 145 -6.80 -3.83 9.44
CA LEU A 145 -5.41 -3.39 9.33
C LEU A 145 -5.35 -1.90 9.67
N VAL A 146 -4.47 -1.51 10.59
CA VAL A 146 -4.45 -0.16 11.15
C VAL A 146 -3.06 0.47 11.10
N GLU A 147 -2.93 1.52 10.31
CA GLU A 147 -1.69 2.32 10.24
C GLU A 147 -1.62 3.26 11.46
N ALA A 148 -0.79 2.89 12.44
CA ALA A 148 -0.61 3.55 13.73
C ALA A 148 0.39 4.71 13.69
N SER A 149 0.25 5.56 12.67
CA SER A 149 1.00 6.81 12.55
C SER A 149 0.41 7.85 13.49
N VAL A 150 1.24 8.43 14.37
CA VAL A 150 0.82 9.51 15.29
C VAL A 150 0.63 10.86 14.60
N THR A 151 1.29 11.07 13.47
CA THR A 151 1.27 12.36 12.76
C THR A 151 0.35 12.38 11.54
N ASP A 152 -0.03 11.21 11.02
CA ASP A 152 -0.83 11.11 9.80
C ASP A 152 -2.24 10.62 10.13
N ARG A 153 -3.22 11.53 10.07
CA ARG A 153 -4.64 11.22 10.31
C ARG A 153 -5.44 10.98 9.03
N ILE A 154 -4.81 11.01 7.86
CA ILE A 154 -5.47 10.66 6.59
C ILE A 154 -5.15 9.20 6.27
N TRP A 155 -3.87 8.85 6.21
CA TRP A 155 -3.46 7.48 5.92
C TRP A 155 -3.44 6.59 7.16
N GLY A 156 -3.22 7.17 8.34
CA GLY A 156 -3.23 6.49 9.62
C GLY A 156 -4.29 6.99 10.59
N ILE A 157 -4.21 6.50 11.84
CA ILE A 157 -5.20 6.77 12.89
C ILE A 157 -4.85 7.94 13.81
N GLY A 158 -3.63 8.48 13.78
CA GLY A 158 -3.21 9.54 14.72
C GLY A 158 -2.82 9.05 16.11
N PHE A 159 -2.66 7.74 16.32
CA PHE A 159 -2.26 7.14 17.59
C PHE A 159 -1.12 6.14 17.38
N SER A 160 -0.27 5.99 18.41
CA SER A 160 0.78 4.98 18.41
C SER A 160 0.23 3.65 18.91
N ALA A 161 0.70 2.56 18.31
CA ALA A 161 0.40 1.19 18.72
C ALA A 161 1.69 0.36 18.88
N LYS A 162 2.80 1.01 19.25
CA LYS A 162 4.12 0.36 19.33
C LYS A 162 4.27 -0.59 20.53
N THR A 163 3.42 -0.44 21.54
CA THR A 163 3.41 -1.25 22.77
C THR A 163 1.99 -1.69 23.05
N ASP A 164 1.82 -2.73 23.88
CA ASP A 164 0.48 -3.19 24.29
C ASP A 164 -0.35 -2.08 24.97
N VAL A 165 0.32 -1.19 25.71
CA VAL A 165 -0.34 0.00 26.28
C VAL A 165 -0.79 0.95 25.18
N GLY A 166 0.06 1.18 24.16
CA GLY A 166 -0.28 1.98 22.99
C GLY A 166 -1.47 1.42 22.20
N GLU A 167 -1.48 0.10 21.94
CA GLU A 167 -2.61 -0.57 21.28
C GLU A 167 -3.92 -0.38 22.05
N ARG A 168 -3.91 -0.60 23.37
CA ARG A 168 -5.11 -0.37 24.20
C ARG A 168 -5.56 1.09 24.19
N MET A 169 -4.63 2.03 24.25
CA MET A 169 -4.94 3.46 24.19
C MET A 169 -5.52 3.86 22.83
N ALA A 170 -4.96 3.35 21.74
CA ALA A 170 -5.50 3.56 20.39
C ALA A 170 -6.94 3.03 20.29
N LEU A 171 -7.18 1.79 20.74
CA LEU A 171 -8.51 1.18 20.73
C LEU A 171 -9.53 1.94 21.60
N ALA A 172 -9.10 2.43 22.77
CA ALA A 172 -9.96 3.21 23.67
C ALA A 172 -10.38 4.57 23.09
N ASN A 173 -9.66 5.10 22.10
CA ASN A 173 -9.94 6.39 21.44
C ASN A 173 -10.32 6.20 19.96
N ARG A 174 -11.02 5.10 19.64
CA ARG A 174 -11.39 4.74 18.26
C ARG A 174 -12.27 5.80 17.58
N ASP A 175 -13.10 6.48 18.35
CA ASP A 175 -13.93 7.62 17.92
C ASP A 175 -13.11 8.84 17.47
N GLN A 176 -11.86 8.93 17.93
CA GLN A 176 -10.92 9.98 17.56
C GLN A 176 -9.93 9.55 16.47
N TRP A 177 -10.08 8.38 15.86
CA TRP A 177 -9.16 7.95 14.83
C TRP A 177 -9.20 8.87 13.59
N GLY A 178 -8.04 9.00 12.97
CA GLY A 178 -7.93 9.43 11.59
C GLY A 178 -8.62 8.46 10.61
N GLU A 179 -8.56 8.78 9.32
CA GLU A 179 -9.30 8.06 8.29
C GLU A 179 -8.77 6.63 8.04
N ASN A 180 -7.54 6.32 8.45
CA ASN A 180 -6.89 5.01 8.22
C ASN A 180 -7.01 4.52 6.75
N LYS A 181 -6.82 5.43 5.78
CA LYS A 181 -6.98 5.08 4.36
C LYS A 181 -6.05 3.95 3.91
N LEU A 182 -4.84 3.86 4.47
CA LEU A 182 -3.89 2.81 4.10
C LEU A 182 -4.39 1.43 4.55
N GLY A 183 -4.88 1.33 5.79
CA GLY A 183 -5.51 0.12 6.30
C GLY A 183 -6.67 -0.35 5.45
N LYS A 184 -7.56 0.58 5.05
CA LYS A 184 -8.70 0.30 4.16
C LYS A 184 -8.24 -0.20 2.78
N ALA A 185 -7.24 0.44 2.17
CA ALA A 185 -6.68 0.01 0.89
C ALA A 185 -6.10 -1.41 0.96
N LEU A 186 -5.36 -1.74 2.02
CA LEU A 186 -4.80 -3.08 2.21
C LEU A 186 -5.89 -4.15 2.39
N VAL A 187 -6.99 -3.83 3.07
CA VAL A 187 -8.14 -4.73 3.19
C VAL A 187 -8.81 -4.96 1.83
N ALA A 188 -8.96 -3.93 1.01
CA ALA A 188 -9.48 -4.05 -0.36
C ALA A 188 -8.57 -4.93 -1.24
N VAL A 189 -7.26 -4.69 -1.21
CA VAL A 189 -6.25 -5.53 -1.90
C VAL A 189 -6.33 -6.98 -1.44
N ARG A 190 -6.45 -7.22 -0.12
CA ARG A 190 -6.62 -8.56 0.46
C ARG A 190 -7.85 -9.25 -0.09
N ALA A 191 -8.99 -8.56 -0.17
CA ALA A 191 -10.23 -9.12 -0.70
C ALA A 191 -10.08 -9.51 -2.17
N ARG A 192 -9.49 -8.63 -2.99
CA ARG A 192 -9.22 -8.89 -4.41
C ARG A 192 -8.33 -10.12 -4.63
N LEU A 193 -7.19 -10.17 -3.94
CA LEU A 193 -6.24 -11.28 -4.08
C LEU A 193 -6.84 -12.64 -3.66
N ARG A 194 -7.76 -12.64 -2.68
CA ARG A 194 -8.49 -13.86 -2.28
C ARG A 194 -9.41 -14.36 -3.38
N GLU A 195 -10.08 -13.46 -4.08
CA GLU A 195 -11.02 -13.85 -5.13
C GLU A 195 -10.29 -14.42 -6.33
N GLU A 196 -9.15 -13.82 -6.69
CA GLU A 196 -8.25 -14.34 -7.73
C GLU A 196 -7.74 -15.76 -7.38
N ASP A 197 -7.34 -16.01 -6.13
CA ASP A 197 -6.90 -17.35 -5.70
C ASP A 197 -8.02 -18.39 -5.79
N LYS A 198 -9.27 -18.05 -5.45
CA LYS A 198 -10.42 -18.95 -5.64
C LYS A 198 -10.69 -19.23 -7.11
N GLY A 199 -10.64 -18.20 -7.96
CA GLY A 199 -10.86 -18.34 -9.41
C GLY A 199 -9.84 -19.25 -10.08
N ILE A 200 -8.58 -19.21 -9.62
CA ILE A 200 -7.51 -20.11 -10.05
C ILE A 200 -7.78 -21.55 -9.60
N GLU A 201 -8.20 -21.76 -8.34
CA GLU A 201 -8.52 -23.11 -7.83
C GLU A 201 -9.73 -23.77 -8.52
N VAL A 202 -10.71 -22.98 -8.97
CA VAL A 202 -11.88 -23.47 -9.71
C VAL A 202 -11.51 -23.80 -11.16
N SER A 203 -10.62 -23.02 -11.79
CA SER A 203 -10.20 -23.23 -13.19
C SER A 203 -9.23 -24.41 -13.38
N GLN A 204 -8.66 -24.94 -12.30
CA GLN A 204 -7.73 -26.08 -12.30
C GLN A 204 -8.39 -27.42 -11.90
N LYS A 205 -9.70 -27.44 -11.66
CA LYS A 205 -10.50 -28.66 -11.40
C LYS A 205 -11.34 -29.02 -12.61
#